data_AF-A0A3D1A6E0-F1
#
_entry.id   AF-A0A3D1A6E0-F1
#
_cell.length_a   1.000
_cell.length_b   1.000
_cell.length_c   1.000
_cell.angle_alpha   90.00
_cell.angle_beta   90.00
_cell.angle_gamma   90.00
#
_symmetry.space_group_name_H-M   'P 1'
#
loop_
_entity.id
_entity.type
_entity.pdbx_description
1 polymer ?
#
loop_
_entity_poly.entity_id
_entity_poly.type
_entity_poly.pdbx_seq_one_letter_code
_entity_poly.pdbx_strand_id
1 'polypeptide(L)'
;MKKWQVLAAALLFALAGGLKLLQHRRAAGQGELPPVHVLPGGQLLPEDTTQYYIPEEFLAVPPKSGAPDTYGALPTIKNEIYDRGPCSGGSLNEILSSHGRTWGYEARHAAFSGEETMEVYGLLERYLACVALSRRSPGYCDYLPAQSRGGDLKIGRFESPNYKCRENYMNVSFPAFAAGREKSETACRILLSGQSMNEGRQVSGQDFCAAAAKGMENICASASASLSAERMRECRRFLPASADDCGSDKNCLDRLAIYGAMKAGDAAACPADYRGLCGAFLAEKEGACAVILVRLETVYCDYLAKARKKGRGYAGYSPEEVKEAIRLEAEAQADKEKNEAEARRLTEEVNRRARKMLGKPGAEPK
;
A
#
# COMPACT_ATOMS: atom_id res chain seq x y z
N MET A 1 -54.77 32.71 -3.16
CA MET A 1 -53.29 32.62 -3.21
C MET A 1 -52.90 32.12 -4.60
N LYS A 2 -52.01 32.83 -5.31
CA LYS A 2 -51.72 32.56 -6.73
C LYS A 2 -50.87 31.30 -6.81
N LYS A 3 -51.23 30.32 -7.66
CA LYS A 3 -50.53 29.02 -7.82
C LYS A 3 -49.00 29.16 -8.00
N TRP A 4 -48.56 30.30 -8.54
CA TRP A 4 -47.16 30.69 -8.65
C TRP A 4 -46.41 30.85 -7.33
N GLN A 5 -47.07 31.26 -6.24
CA GLN A 5 -46.45 31.42 -4.92
C GLN A 5 -46.08 30.06 -4.29
N VAL A 6 -46.87 29.01 -4.56
CA VAL A 6 -46.61 27.65 -4.05
C VAL A 6 -45.43 27.01 -4.81
N LEU A 7 -45.35 27.24 -6.13
CA LEU A 7 -44.23 26.79 -6.94
C LEU A 7 -42.92 27.49 -6.57
N ALA A 8 -42.96 28.81 -6.32
CA ALA A 8 -41.80 29.56 -5.85
C ALA A 8 -41.32 29.08 -4.48
N ALA A 9 -42.24 28.79 -3.55
CA ALA A 9 -41.89 28.25 -2.25
C ALA A 9 -41.26 26.84 -2.36
N ALA A 10 -41.83 25.95 -3.17
CA ALA A 10 -41.29 24.61 -3.38
C ALA A 10 -39.88 24.63 -4.00
N LEU A 11 -39.63 25.54 -4.95
CA LEU A 11 -38.31 25.71 -5.57
C LEU A 11 -37.27 26.23 -4.55
N LEU A 12 -37.68 27.17 -3.68
CA LEU A 12 -36.82 27.69 -2.60
C LEU A 12 -36.48 26.62 -1.56
N PHE A 13 -37.42 25.73 -1.23
CA PHE A 13 -37.15 24.60 -0.34
C PHE A 13 -36.19 23.57 -0.96
N ALA A 14 -36.33 23.29 -2.27
CA ALA A 14 -35.40 22.41 -2.98
C ALA A 14 -33.98 22.99 -3.06
N LEU A 15 -33.86 24.29 -3.32
CA LEU A 15 -32.58 25.02 -3.32
C LEU A 15 -31.93 25.04 -1.93
N ALA A 16 -32.71 25.30 -0.87
CA ALA A 16 -32.22 25.26 0.51
C ALA A 16 -31.76 23.85 0.92
N GLY A 17 -32.46 22.80 0.47
CA GLY A 17 -32.07 21.41 0.66
C GLY A 17 -30.76 21.06 -0.05
N GLY A 18 -30.60 21.50 -1.30
CA GLY A 18 -29.36 21.31 -2.07
C GLY A 18 -28.15 22.04 -1.47
N LEU A 19 -28.35 23.28 -0.97
CA LEU A 19 -27.31 24.06 -0.29
C LEU A 19 -26.87 23.42 1.03
N LYS A 20 -27.81 22.88 1.83
CA LYS A 20 -27.47 22.14 3.06
C LYS A 20 -26.70 20.85 2.76
N LEU A 21 -27.06 20.13 1.69
CA LEU A 21 -26.33 18.93 1.25
C LEU A 21 -24.88 19.25 0.82
N LEU A 22 -24.69 20.38 0.13
CA LEU A 22 -23.36 20.87 -0.26
C LEU A 22 -22.53 21.39 0.93
N GLN A 23 -23.16 22.04 1.90
CA GLN A 23 -22.49 22.46 3.14
C GLN A 23 -22.08 21.26 4.01
N HIS A 24 -22.92 20.21 4.09
CA HIS A 24 -22.53 18.98 4.77
C HIS A 24 -21.37 18.25 4.06
N ARG A 25 -21.33 18.28 2.72
CA ARG A 25 -20.20 17.75 1.95
C ARG A 25 -18.91 18.55 2.14
N ARG A 26 -19.00 19.88 2.34
CA ARG A 26 -17.83 20.72 2.71
C ARG A 26 -17.37 20.50 4.14
N ALA A 27 -18.28 20.36 5.11
CA ALA A 27 -17.93 20.06 6.50
C ALA A 27 -17.32 18.65 6.67
N ALA A 28 -17.65 17.71 5.78
CA ALA A 28 -17.08 16.36 5.76
C ALA A 28 -15.76 16.25 4.96
N GLY A 29 -15.24 17.34 4.39
CA GLY A 29 -14.07 17.28 3.53
C GLY A 29 -13.45 18.65 3.29
N GLN A 30 -12.68 19.13 4.26
CA GLN A 30 -11.50 19.99 4.13
C GLN A 30 -11.11 20.49 5.53
N GLY A 31 -10.30 19.70 6.24
CA GLY A 31 -9.48 20.25 7.33
C GLY A 31 -8.30 20.98 6.70
N GLU A 32 -8.21 22.28 6.93
CA GLU A 32 -6.98 23.04 6.70
C GLU A 32 -5.85 22.44 7.54
N LEU A 33 -4.75 22.06 6.89
CA LEU A 33 -3.55 21.54 7.56
C LEU A 33 -2.90 22.64 8.42
N PRO A 34 -2.60 22.40 9.70
CA PRO A 34 -1.79 23.33 10.49
C PRO A 34 -0.31 23.27 10.07
N PRO A 35 0.48 24.33 10.32
CA PRO A 35 1.87 24.42 9.90
C PRO A 35 2.75 23.39 10.63
N VAL A 36 3.58 22.70 9.86
CA VAL A 36 4.51 21.66 10.34
C VAL A 36 5.70 22.30 11.06
N HIS A 37 5.86 22.01 12.36
CA HIS A 37 7.09 22.24 13.09
C HIS A 37 8.11 21.12 12.81
N VAL A 38 9.28 21.50 12.31
CA VAL A 38 10.43 20.62 12.08
C VAL A 38 11.21 20.48 13.40
N LEU A 39 11.41 19.25 13.88
CA LEU A 39 12.37 18.96 14.94
C LEU A 39 13.62 18.28 14.36
N PRO A 40 14.83 18.68 14.77
CA PRO A 40 16.09 18.19 14.21
C PRO A 40 16.51 16.86 14.83
N GLY A 41 17.06 15.99 13.98
CA GLY A 41 17.45 14.62 14.33
C GLY A 41 18.81 14.48 15.01
N GLY A 42 19.09 13.23 15.40
CA GLY A 42 20.42 12.73 15.71
C GLY A 42 20.48 11.89 16.97
N GLN A 43 20.44 10.56 16.83
CA GLN A 43 21.11 9.63 17.76
C GLN A 43 21.38 8.29 17.06
N LEU A 44 22.62 7.80 17.25
CA LEU A 44 23.14 6.53 16.75
C LEU A 44 22.56 5.36 17.57
N LEU A 45 22.23 4.25 16.91
CA LEU A 45 21.84 3.00 17.57
C LEU A 45 22.99 1.97 17.56
N PRO A 46 23.16 1.17 18.63
CA PRO A 46 24.23 0.17 18.75
C PRO A 46 23.91 -1.14 18.00
N GLU A 47 24.99 -1.87 17.70
CA GLU A 47 24.98 -3.15 16.97
C GLU A 47 24.39 -4.31 17.77
N ASP A 48 23.79 -5.22 17.01
CA ASP A 48 23.37 -6.59 17.34
C ASP A 48 22.19 -6.80 18.30
N THR A 49 21.02 -6.97 17.69
CA THR A 49 20.18 -8.17 17.86
C THR A 49 19.10 -8.19 16.78
N THR A 50 18.98 -9.30 16.05
CA THR A 50 17.92 -9.55 15.06
C THR A 50 16.55 -9.75 15.74
N GLN A 51 16.04 -8.71 16.37
CA GLN A 51 14.62 -8.56 16.67
C GLN A 51 14.16 -7.31 15.93
N TYR A 52 13.23 -7.51 14.99
CA TYR A 52 12.68 -6.47 14.14
C TYR A 52 12.04 -5.39 15.01
N TYR A 53 12.70 -4.24 15.10
CA TYR A 53 12.12 -3.04 15.69
C TYR A 53 11.02 -2.55 14.74
N ILE A 54 9.77 -2.80 15.13
CA ILE A 54 8.60 -2.09 14.60
C ILE A 54 8.49 -0.83 15.47
N PRO A 55 8.69 0.39 14.93
CA PRO A 55 8.62 1.62 15.73
C PRO A 55 7.29 1.73 16.49
N GLU A 56 7.28 2.27 17.71
CA GLU A 56 6.07 2.43 18.54
C GLU A 56 4.98 3.27 17.86
N GLU A 57 5.36 4.06 16.86
CA GLU A 57 4.47 4.77 15.95
C GLU A 57 3.53 3.84 15.18
N PHE A 58 3.71 2.51 15.18
CA PHE A 58 2.89 1.53 14.44
C PHE A 58 1.91 0.72 15.31
N LEU A 59 1.81 0.98 16.63
CA LEU A 59 1.02 0.16 17.56
C LEU A 59 -0.37 0.71 17.96
N ALA A 60 -0.87 1.75 17.29
CA ALA A 60 -2.18 2.33 17.60
C ALA A 60 -3.17 2.13 16.45
N VAL A 61 -4.07 1.17 16.63
CA VAL A 61 -5.29 0.93 15.81
C VAL A 61 -6.31 2.05 16.07
N PRO A 62 -6.99 2.55 15.03
CA PRO A 62 -8.39 2.96 15.20
C PRO A 62 -9.33 2.14 14.29
N PRO A 63 -10.55 1.85 14.77
CA PRO A 63 -11.45 0.87 14.17
C PRO A 63 -12.29 1.48 13.03
N LYS A 64 -12.52 0.69 11.97
CA LYS A 64 -13.80 0.57 11.25
C LYS A 64 -13.72 -0.45 10.11
N SER A 65 -13.45 -1.70 10.48
CA SER A 65 -14.05 -2.83 9.80
C SER A 65 -14.52 -3.78 10.90
N GLY A 66 -15.79 -4.16 10.91
CA GLY A 66 -16.38 -4.99 11.97
C GLY A 66 -15.91 -6.46 11.94
N ALA A 67 -14.65 -6.72 11.58
CA ALA A 67 -14.08 -8.07 11.54
C ALA A 67 -12.98 -8.23 12.60
N PRO A 68 -12.83 -9.41 13.22
CA PRO A 68 -11.87 -9.66 14.29
C PRO A 68 -10.40 -9.63 13.83
N ASP A 69 -9.51 -9.15 14.71
CA ASP A 69 -8.05 -8.91 14.50
C ASP A 69 -7.19 -10.18 14.28
N THR A 70 -7.78 -11.36 14.08
CA THR A 70 -7.11 -12.66 14.20
C THR A 70 -6.59 -13.27 12.89
N TYR A 71 -6.66 -12.56 11.75
CA TYR A 71 -6.37 -13.14 10.43
C TYR A 71 -5.33 -12.36 9.64
N GLY A 72 -4.04 -12.55 9.94
CA GLY A 72 -2.91 -12.32 8.99
C GLY A 72 -2.85 -10.97 8.27
N ALA A 73 -3.50 -9.93 8.77
CA ALA A 73 -3.61 -8.65 8.07
C ALA A 73 -2.23 -8.02 7.89
N LEU A 74 -2.00 -7.40 6.72
CA LEU A 74 -0.75 -6.67 6.51
C LEU A 74 -0.77 -5.35 7.26
N PRO A 75 0.38 -4.88 7.77
CA PRO A 75 0.47 -3.59 8.44
C PRO A 75 0.00 -2.46 7.50
N THR A 76 -0.69 -1.45 8.04
CA THR A 76 -1.10 -0.27 7.27
C THR A 76 -0.05 0.84 7.36
N ILE A 77 -0.05 1.75 6.38
CA ILE A 77 0.88 2.88 6.33
C ILE A 77 0.16 4.12 6.85
N LYS A 78 0.74 4.78 7.87
CA LYS A 78 0.16 5.97 8.51
C LYS A 78 0.27 7.20 7.60
N ASN A 79 -0.70 7.36 6.70
CA ASN A 79 -0.86 8.54 5.85
C ASN A 79 -2.27 8.57 5.26
N GLU A 80 -2.98 9.69 5.40
CA GLU A 80 -4.35 9.86 4.89
C GLU A 80 -4.47 9.64 3.37
N ILE A 81 -3.38 9.82 2.63
CA ILE A 81 -3.35 9.56 1.19
C ILE A 81 -3.63 8.08 0.89
N TYR A 82 -3.24 7.18 1.80
CA TYR A 82 -3.42 5.73 1.67
C TYR A 82 -4.76 5.20 2.18
N ASP A 83 -5.58 6.07 2.77
CA ASP A 83 -6.95 5.76 3.21
C ASP A 83 -8.00 6.13 2.17
N ARG A 84 -7.58 6.72 1.04
CA ARG A 84 -8.46 7.09 -0.07
C ARG A 84 -8.27 6.08 -1.20
N GLY A 85 -9.37 5.65 -1.79
CA GLY A 85 -9.36 4.72 -2.92
C GLY A 85 -10.56 4.95 -3.84
N PRO A 86 -10.55 4.37 -5.05
CA PRO A 86 -11.58 4.54 -6.06
C PRO A 86 -12.88 3.80 -5.73
N CYS A 87 -12.84 2.83 -4.81
CA CYS A 87 -14.01 2.11 -4.31
C CYS A 87 -13.93 1.88 -2.79
N SER A 88 -15.08 1.56 -2.16
CA SER A 88 -15.12 1.17 -0.75
C SER A 88 -14.42 -0.17 -0.53
N GLY A 89 -13.36 -0.17 0.29
CA GLY A 89 -12.47 -1.31 0.51
C GLY A 89 -11.26 -1.33 -0.44
N GLY A 90 -11.08 -0.32 -1.29
CA GLY A 90 -10.07 -0.30 -2.36
C GLY A 90 -8.92 0.68 -2.17
N SER A 91 -8.85 1.41 -1.05
CA SER A 91 -7.66 2.18 -0.69
C SER A 91 -6.50 1.25 -0.34
N LEU A 92 -5.25 1.71 -0.43
CA LEU A 92 -4.08 0.89 -0.08
C LEU A 92 -4.19 0.28 1.33
N ASN A 93 -4.56 1.08 2.33
CA ASN A 93 -4.69 0.59 3.71
C ASN A 93 -5.85 -0.40 3.86
N GLU A 94 -6.93 -0.26 3.10
CA GLU A 94 -8.01 -1.26 3.06
C GLU A 94 -7.57 -2.56 2.37
N ILE A 95 -6.75 -2.48 1.31
CA ILE A 95 -6.16 -3.64 0.62
C ILE A 95 -5.24 -4.42 1.56
N LEU A 96 -4.34 -3.71 2.25
CA LEU A 96 -3.40 -4.32 3.20
C LEU A 96 -4.14 -4.95 4.39
N SER A 97 -5.10 -4.24 4.98
CA SER A 97 -5.86 -4.75 6.13
C SER A 97 -6.88 -5.84 5.78
N SER A 98 -7.25 -6.02 4.51
CA SER A 98 -8.11 -7.12 4.08
C SER A 98 -7.36 -8.41 3.74
N HIS A 99 -6.02 -8.37 3.66
CA HIS A 99 -5.18 -9.55 3.51
C HIS A 99 -5.43 -10.53 4.65
N GLY A 100 -5.36 -11.84 4.37
CA GLY A 100 -5.63 -12.89 5.35
C GLY A 100 -7.13 -13.08 5.66
N ARG A 101 -7.99 -12.14 5.25
CA ARG A 101 -9.45 -12.24 5.39
C ARG A 101 -10.14 -12.46 4.04
N THR A 102 -9.94 -11.53 3.12
CA THR A 102 -10.65 -11.52 1.82
C THR A 102 -9.80 -12.12 0.72
N TRP A 103 -8.49 -11.95 0.80
CA TRP A 103 -7.52 -12.36 -0.21
C TRP A 103 -6.19 -12.71 0.44
N GLY A 104 -5.27 -13.28 -0.34
CA GLY A 104 -3.93 -13.64 0.15
C GLY A 104 -3.83 -15.10 0.62
N TYR A 105 -2.59 -15.53 0.85
CA TYR A 105 -2.27 -16.94 1.09
C TYR A 105 -2.68 -17.44 2.49
N GLU A 106 -2.85 -16.51 3.42
CA GLU A 106 -3.29 -16.80 4.79
C GLU A 106 -4.82 -16.74 4.93
N ALA A 107 -5.53 -16.40 3.85
CA ALA A 107 -6.99 -16.31 3.88
C ALA A 107 -7.63 -17.70 3.86
N ARG A 108 -8.19 -18.09 5.01
CA ARG A 108 -8.89 -19.37 5.21
C ARG A 108 -10.03 -19.59 4.21
N HIS A 109 -10.70 -18.51 3.82
CA HIS A 109 -11.77 -18.50 2.81
C HIS A 109 -11.49 -17.45 1.75
N ALA A 110 -10.31 -17.52 1.12
CA ALA A 110 -9.91 -16.59 0.07
C ALA A 110 -11.02 -16.40 -0.99
N ALA A 111 -11.47 -15.16 -1.14
CA ALA A 111 -12.49 -14.80 -2.11
C ALA A 111 -11.89 -14.58 -3.51
N PHE A 112 -10.60 -14.26 -3.56
CA PHE A 112 -9.82 -14.07 -4.77
C PHE A 112 -9.23 -15.40 -5.22
N SER A 113 -9.12 -15.61 -6.52
CA SER A 113 -8.40 -16.76 -7.07
C SER A 113 -6.89 -16.67 -6.79
N GLY A 114 -6.17 -17.77 -7.04
CA GLY A 114 -4.70 -17.76 -6.95
C GLY A 114 -4.07 -16.74 -7.89
N GLU A 115 -4.53 -16.67 -9.14
CA GLU A 115 -4.04 -15.70 -10.13
C GLU A 115 -4.34 -14.25 -9.73
N GLU A 116 -5.56 -13.98 -9.26
CA GLU A 116 -5.96 -12.66 -8.77
C GLU A 116 -5.11 -12.24 -7.56
N THR A 117 -4.84 -13.17 -6.66
CA THR A 117 -3.95 -12.95 -5.50
C THR A 117 -2.51 -12.65 -5.94
N MET A 118 -1.97 -13.41 -6.90
CA MET A 118 -0.63 -13.16 -7.44
C MET A 118 -0.53 -11.80 -8.14
N GLU A 119 -1.56 -11.37 -8.87
CA GLU A 119 -1.56 -10.06 -9.54
C GLU A 119 -1.58 -8.91 -8.52
N VAL A 120 -2.39 -9.01 -7.47
CA VAL A 120 -2.39 -8.03 -6.37
C VAL A 120 -1.02 -7.97 -5.69
N TYR A 121 -0.39 -9.12 -5.39
CA TYR A 121 0.97 -9.15 -4.85
C TYR A 121 2.00 -8.54 -5.80
N GLY A 122 1.94 -8.84 -7.10
CA GLY A 122 2.83 -8.29 -8.12
C GLY A 122 2.74 -6.76 -8.25
N LEU A 123 1.57 -6.18 -7.99
CA LEU A 123 1.38 -4.74 -7.95
C LEU A 123 1.86 -4.14 -6.60
N LEU A 124 1.58 -4.80 -5.49
CA LEU A 124 2.04 -4.39 -4.15
C LEU A 124 3.57 -4.41 -4.03
N GLU A 125 4.24 -5.46 -4.50
CA GLU A 125 5.70 -5.58 -4.49
C GLU A 125 6.37 -4.47 -5.30
N ARG A 126 5.80 -4.12 -6.47
CA ARG A 126 6.30 -3.04 -7.31
C ARG A 126 6.04 -1.67 -6.69
N TYR A 127 4.86 -1.49 -6.11
CA TYR A 127 4.49 -0.24 -5.45
C TYR A 127 5.38 0.04 -4.24
N LEU A 128 5.52 -0.93 -3.33
CA LEU A 128 6.34 -0.78 -2.13
C LEU A 128 7.83 -0.68 -2.48
N ALA A 129 8.32 -1.36 -3.53
CA ALA A 129 9.67 -1.14 -4.03
C ALA A 129 9.86 0.29 -4.57
N CYS A 130 8.85 0.85 -5.24
CA CYS A 130 8.86 2.23 -5.71
C CYS A 130 8.94 3.23 -4.55
N VAL A 131 8.11 3.05 -3.53
CA VAL A 131 8.12 3.85 -2.30
C VAL A 131 9.48 3.71 -1.60
N ALA A 132 9.96 2.48 -1.43
CA ALA A 132 11.27 2.16 -0.87
C ALA A 132 12.41 2.91 -1.59
N LEU A 133 12.38 2.95 -2.93
CA LEU A 133 13.37 3.66 -3.73
C LEU A 133 13.29 5.18 -3.54
N SER A 134 12.08 5.75 -3.53
CA SER A 134 11.89 7.18 -3.30
C SER A 134 12.38 7.64 -1.92
N ARG A 135 12.31 6.74 -0.93
CA ARG A 135 12.73 6.97 0.46
C ARG A 135 14.12 6.42 0.78
N ARG A 136 14.79 5.76 -0.18
CA ARG A 136 16.03 4.99 0.02
C ARG A 136 15.97 4.02 1.22
N SER A 137 14.80 3.45 1.47
CA SER A 137 14.52 2.60 2.62
C SER A 137 13.94 1.25 2.18
N PRO A 138 14.76 0.19 2.13
CA PRO A 138 14.29 -1.14 1.74
C PRO A 138 13.31 -1.77 2.75
N GLY A 139 13.16 -1.18 3.94
CA GLY A 139 12.23 -1.65 4.98
C GLY A 139 10.76 -1.55 4.59
N TYR A 140 10.40 -0.73 3.59
CA TYR A 140 9.04 -0.71 3.05
C TYR A 140 8.61 -2.05 2.42
N CYS A 141 9.55 -2.92 2.05
CA CYS A 141 9.22 -4.28 1.60
C CYS A 141 8.76 -5.19 2.75
N ASP A 142 9.03 -4.84 4.01
CA ASP A 142 8.66 -5.64 5.18
C ASP A 142 7.17 -5.55 5.53
N TYR A 143 6.43 -4.69 4.83
CA TYR A 143 4.96 -4.70 4.80
C TYR A 143 4.38 -5.92 4.07
N LEU A 144 5.21 -6.66 3.34
CA LEU A 144 4.78 -7.83 2.56
C LEU A 144 5.18 -9.14 3.23
N PRO A 145 4.38 -10.21 3.03
CA PRO A 145 4.72 -11.53 3.53
C PRO A 145 6.08 -12.00 3.02
N ALA A 146 6.88 -12.49 3.95
CA ALA A 146 8.13 -13.19 3.67
C ALA A 146 7.85 -14.69 3.44
N GLN A 147 8.83 -15.55 3.73
CA GLN A 147 8.63 -16.98 3.68
C GLN A 147 7.49 -17.40 4.64
N SER A 148 6.55 -18.21 4.17
CA SER A 148 5.58 -18.86 5.04
C SER A 148 5.75 -20.37 4.99
N ARG A 149 5.80 -20.98 6.18
CA ARG A 149 5.76 -22.44 6.38
C ARG A 149 4.43 -22.90 6.97
N GLY A 150 3.48 -21.99 7.21
CA GLY A 150 2.18 -22.26 7.84
C GLY A 150 1.01 -21.92 6.91
N GLY A 151 -0.15 -22.57 7.12
CA GLY A 151 -1.32 -22.49 6.24
C GLY A 151 -1.32 -23.57 5.14
N ASP A 152 -2.27 -23.49 4.21
CA ASP A 152 -2.43 -24.44 3.10
C ASP A 152 -1.42 -24.21 1.96
N LEU A 153 -0.75 -23.05 1.93
CA LEU A 153 0.23 -22.69 0.91
C LEU A 153 1.62 -22.45 1.51
N LYS A 154 2.61 -23.20 1.02
CA LYS A 154 4.03 -22.98 1.33
C LYS A 154 4.61 -22.00 0.33
N ILE A 155 5.27 -20.95 0.81
CA ILE A 155 5.89 -19.94 -0.05
C ILE A 155 7.40 -19.98 0.18
N GLY A 156 8.15 -20.31 -0.86
CA GLY A 156 9.60 -20.28 -0.83
C GLY A 156 10.12 -18.85 -0.61
N ARG A 157 11.32 -18.71 -0.02
CA ARG A 157 11.96 -17.40 0.19
C ARG A 157 11.98 -16.55 -1.09
N PHE A 158 12.37 -17.15 -2.22
CA PHE A 158 12.52 -16.48 -3.51
C PHE A 158 11.21 -16.18 -4.24
N GLU A 159 10.13 -16.82 -3.80
CA GLU A 159 8.78 -16.66 -4.33
C GLU A 159 7.97 -15.68 -3.48
N SER A 160 8.48 -15.31 -2.30
CA SER A 160 7.77 -14.43 -1.38
C SER A 160 7.62 -13.00 -1.94
N PRO A 161 6.45 -12.36 -1.74
CA PRO A 161 6.23 -10.97 -2.11
C PRO A 161 7.27 -10.00 -1.51
N ASN A 162 7.74 -10.25 -0.28
CA ASN A 162 8.85 -9.49 0.32
C ASN A 162 10.14 -9.59 -0.51
N TYR A 163 10.53 -10.81 -0.91
CA TYR A 163 11.73 -11.01 -1.71
C TYR A 163 11.62 -10.32 -3.07
N LYS A 164 10.47 -10.42 -3.72
CA LYS A 164 10.23 -9.76 -5.01
C LYS A 164 10.21 -8.24 -4.91
N CYS A 165 9.67 -7.68 -3.84
CA CYS A 165 9.80 -6.25 -3.56
C CYS A 165 11.27 -5.85 -3.40
N ARG A 166 12.04 -6.61 -2.62
CA ARG A 166 13.48 -6.36 -2.44
C ARG A 166 14.25 -6.52 -3.74
N GLU A 167 13.92 -7.49 -4.58
CA GLU A 167 14.48 -7.67 -5.92
C GLU A 167 14.24 -6.44 -6.80
N ASN A 168 13.00 -5.93 -6.86
CA ASN A 168 12.66 -4.70 -7.59
C ASN A 168 13.41 -3.47 -7.06
N TYR A 169 13.52 -3.32 -5.73
CA TYR A 169 14.33 -2.27 -5.10
C TYR A 169 15.81 -2.41 -5.49
N MET A 170 16.34 -3.63 -5.47
CA MET A 170 17.74 -3.93 -5.74
C MET A 170 18.13 -3.73 -7.21
N ASN A 171 17.23 -4.03 -8.13
CA ASN A 171 17.44 -3.82 -9.56
C ASN A 171 17.65 -2.35 -9.93
N VAL A 172 17.29 -1.40 -9.06
CA VAL A 172 17.52 0.05 -9.27
C VAL A 172 18.57 0.61 -8.30
N SER A 173 18.44 0.33 -7.00
CA SER A 173 19.31 0.91 -5.97
C SER A 173 20.78 0.48 -6.09
N PHE A 174 21.05 -0.76 -6.52
CA PHE A 174 22.43 -1.21 -6.72
C PHE A 174 23.10 -0.57 -7.94
N PRO A 175 22.48 -0.57 -9.14
CA PRO A 175 23.02 0.22 -10.26
C PRO A 175 23.17 1.70 -9.92
N ALA A 176 22.27 2.27 -9.11
CA ALA A 176 22.41 3.63 -8.62
C ALA A 176 23.61 3.83 -7.68
N PHE A 177 23.90 2.86 -6.80
CA PHE A 177 25.11 2.84 -5.98
C PHE A 177 26.36 2.77 -6.85
N ALA A 178 26.39 1.85 -7.82
CA ALA A 178 27.51 1.71 -8.73
C ALA A 178 27.71 2.96 -9.62
N ALA A 179 26.64 3.69 -9.92
CA ALA A 179 26.67 4.96 -10.64
C ALA A 179 27.02 6.17 -9.74
N GLY A 180 27.24 5.98 -8.44
CA GLY A 180 27.56 7.05 -7.49
C GLY A 180 26.38 7.92 -7.05
N ARG A 181 25.13 7.49 -7.29
CA ARG A 181 23.89 8.20 -6.92
C ARG A 181 23.31 7.72 -5.58
N GLU A 182 23.46 6.44 -5.27
CA GLU A 182 23.22 5.93 -3.92
C GLU A 182 24.52 5.98 -3.13
N LYS A 183 24.49 6.65 -1.97
CA LYS A 183 25.67 6.79 -1.10
C LYS A 183 25.73 5.70 -0.05
N SER A 184 24.59 5.08 0.26
CA SER A 184 24.49 4.02 1.24
C SER A 184 25.05 2.70 0.69
N GLU A 185 26.03 2.14 1.39
CA GLU A 185 26.50 0.78 1.14
C GLU A 185 25.41 -0.28 1.34
N THR A 186 24.29 0.05 1.99
CA THR A 186 23.16 -0.86 2.20
C THR A 186 22.67 -1.47 0.89
N ALA A 187 22.62 -0.69 -0.20
CA ALA A 187 22.26 -1.23 -1.51
C ALA A 187 23.22 -2.36 -1.92
N CYS A 188 24.53 -2.13 -1.85
CA CYS A 188 25.52 -3.15 -2.14
C CYS A 188 25.42 -4.37 -1.20
N ARG A 189 25.27 -4.15 0.11
CA ARG A 189 25.17 -5.23 1.11
C ARG A 189 23.93 -6.11 0.89
N ILE A 190 22.81 -5.53 0.49
CA ILE A 190 21.59 -6.30 0.18
C ILE A 190 21.81 -7.17 -1.07
N LEU A 191 22.43 -6.65 -2.13
CA LEU A 191 22.76 -7.48 -3.31
C LEU A 191 23.58 -8.71 -2.90
N LEU A 192 24.61 -8.46 -2.10
CA LEU A 192 25.50 -9.47 -1.58
C LEU A 192 24.75 -10.50 -0.71
N SER A 193 23.79 -10.08 0.11
CA SER A 193 22.99 -11.02 0.93
C SER A 193 22.10 -11.99 0.12
N GLY A 194 21.91 -11.74 -1.19
CA GLY A 194 21.21 -12.63 -2.11
C GLY A 194 22.02 -13.90 -2.44
N GLN A 195 21.34 -15.05 -2.55
CA GLN A 195 22.02 -16.34 -2.76
C GLN A 195 22.81 -16.44 -4.07
N SER A 196 22.38 -15.76 -5.15
CA SER A 196 23.04 -15.80 -6.46
C SER A 196 24.51 -15.37 -6.42
N MET A 197 24.91 -14.62 -5.40
CA MET A 197 26.29 -14.17 -5.21
C MET A 197 27.02 -14.90 -4.08
N ASN A 198 26.30 -15.61 -3.20
CA ASN A 198 26.87 -16.28 -2.03
C ASN A 198 27.51 -17.63 -2.35
N GLU A 199 27.03 -18.34 -3.37
CA GLU A 199 27.54 -19.67 -3.74
C GLU A 199 28.87 -19.64 -4.52
N GLY A 200 29.53 -18.48 -4.61
CA GLY A 200 30.80 -18.33 -5.32
C GLY A 200 31.66 -17.15 -4.85
N ARG A 201 31.44 -16.58 -3.66
CA ARG A 201 32.26 -15.44 -3.19
C ARG A 201 33.71 -15.86 -2.97
N GLN A 202 34.54 -15.57 -3.97
CA GLN A 202 36.00 -15.54 -3.83
C GLN A 202 36.52 -14.12 -3.52
N VAL A 203 35.65 -13.12 -3.53
CA VAL A 203 35.96 -11.72 -3.19
C VAL A 203 35.22 -11.34 -1.91
N SER A 204 35.91 -10.64 -0.99
CA SER A 204 35.29 -10.15 0.23
C SER A 204 34.14 -9.19 -0.10
N GLY A 205 33.09 -9.16 0.74
CA GLY A 205 31.96 -8.25 0.51
C GLY A 205 32.38 -6.77 0.48
N GLN A 206 33.42 -6.42 1.24
CA GLN A 206 33.96 -5.07 1.29
C GLN A 206 34.66 -4.69 -0.02
N ASP A 207 35.52 -5.56 -0.55
CA ASP A 207 36.21 -5.31 -1.82
C ASP A 207 35.22 -5.22 -2.99
N PHE A 208 34.18 -6.06 -2.96
CA PHE A 208 33.10 -6.01 -3.94
C PHE A 208 32.39 -4.64 -3.92
N CYS A 209 32.01 -4.14 -2.74
CA CYS A 209 31.34 -2.84 -2.64
C CYS A 209 32.27 -1.67 -2.98
N ALA A 210 33.55 -1.75 -2.61
CA ALA A 210 34.56 -0.76 -2.97
C ALA A 210 34.80 -0.71 -4.49
N ALA A 211 34.78 -1.86 -5.16
CA ALA A 211 34.84 -1.92 -6.61
C ALA A 211 33.56 -1.37 -7.25
N ALA A 212 32.39 -1.76 -6.75
CA ALA A 212 31.10 -1.28 -7.24
C ALA A 212 30.98 0.25 -7.14
N ALA A 213 31.41 0.85 -6.03
CA ALA A 213 31.40 2.30 -5.83
C ALA A 213 32.22 3.09 -6.87
N LYS A 214 33.15 2.42 -7.58
CA LYS A 214 33.94 3.03 -8.67
C LYS A 214 33.27 2.87 -10.05
N GLY A 215 32.19 2.12 -10.16
CA GLY A 215 31.51 1.76 -11.40
C GLY A 215 31.36 0.26 -11.58
N MET A 216 30.29 -0.16 -12.27
CA MET A 216 29.98 -1.57 -12.49
C MET A 216 31.08 -2.30 -13.28
N GLU A 217 31.77 -1.59 -14.18
CA GLU A 217 32.94 -2.08 -14.92
C GLU A 217 34.08 -2.59 -14.03
N ASN A 218 34.21 -2.06 -12.82
CA ASN A 218 35.29 -2.41 -11.91
C ASN A 218 35.00 -3.68 -11.10
N ILE A 219 33.74 -4.11 -11.02
CA ILE A 219 33.34 -5.19 -10.12
C ILE A 219 33.94 -6.52 -10.58
N CYS A 220 33.60 -6.97 -11.78
CA CYS A 220 34.14 -8.23 -12.31
C CYS A 220 35.65 -8.15 -12.56
N ALA A 221 36.18 -6.97 -12.87
CA ALA A 221 37.62 -6.75 -13.01
C ALA A 221 38.37 -6.96 -11.69
N SER A 222 37.81 -6.52 -10.56
CA SER A 222 38.44 -6.70 -9.25
C SER A 222 38.58 -8.18 -8.85
N ALA A 223 37.73 -9.05 -9.40
CA ALA A 223 37.72 -10.49 -9.17
C ALA A 223 38.50 -11.30 -10.24
N SER A 224 39.04 -10.66 -11.29
CA SER A 224 39.49 -11.37 -12.48
C SER A 224 40.67 -12.32 -12.25
N ALA A 225 41.51 -12.04 -11.25
CA ALA A 225 42.64 -12.90 -10.91
C ALA A 225 42.21 -14.21 -10.23
N SER A 226 41.02 -14.25 -9.66
CA SER A 226 40.49 -15.40 -8.91
C SER A 226 39.49 -16.22 -9.73
N LEU A 227 38.83 -15.61 -10.71
CA LEU A 227 37.76 -16.25 -11.47
C LEU A 227 38.26 -16.94 -12.75
N SER A 228 37.70 -18.12 -13.05
CA SER A 228 37.86 -18.75 -14.37
C SER A 228 37.21 -17.91 -15.47
N ALA A 229 37.60 -18.12 -16.73
CA ALA A 229 37.00 -17.42 -17.87
C ALA A 229 35.47 -17.59 -17.96
N GLU A 230 34.95 -18.74 -17.55
CA GLU A 230 33.51 -19.02 -17.48
C GLU A 230 32.83 -18.19 -16.39
N ARG A 231 33.36 -18.21 -15.16
CA ARG A 231 32.85 -17.40 -14.04
C ARG A 231 32.94 -15.90 -14.31
N MET A 232 33.96 -15.47 -15.04
CA MET A 232 34.08 -14.08 -15.51
C MET A 232 32.94 -13.69 -16.46
N ARG A 233 32.56 -14.58 -17.39
CA ARG A 233 31.40 -14.35 -18.27
C ARG A 233 30.09 -14.31 -17.48
N GLU A 234 29.91 -15.20 -16.50
CA GLU A 234 28.75 -15.19 -15.61
C GLU A 234 28.66 -13.89 -14.82
N CYS A 235 29.77 -13.43 -14.23
CA CYS A 235 29.85 -12.16 -13.52
C CYS A 235 29.41 -11.00 -14.43
N ARG A 236 29.95 -10.93 -15.66
CA ARG A 236 29.64 -9.86 -16.61
C ARG A 236 28.20 -9.92 -17.13
N ARG A 237 27.58 -11.10 -17.23
CA ARG A 237 26.14 -11.20 -17.53
C ARG A 237 25.26 -10.67 -16.41
N PHE A 238 25.66 -10.90 -15.15
CA PHE A 238 24.91 -10.42 -13.99
C PHE A 238 25.14 -8.93 -13.71
N LEU A 239 26.36 -8.45 -13.96
CA LEU A 239 26.83 -7.08 -13.75
C LEU A 239 27.44 -6.52 -15.05
N PRO A 240 26.62 -6.26 -16.07
CA PRO A 240 27.11 -5.87 -17.39
C PRO A 240 27.67 -4.46 -17.40
N ALA A 241 28.87 -4.31 -17.96
CA ALA A 241 29.47 -2.99 -18.20
C ALA A 241 29.24 -2.49 -19.63
N SER A 242 28.91 -3.42 -20.54
CA SER A 242 28.73 -3.17 -21.96
C SER A 242 27.63 -4.06 -22.56
N ALA A 243 27.12 -3.69 -23.74
CA ALA A 243 26.12 -4.50 -24.44
C ALA A 243 26.67 -5.87 -24.87
N ASP A 244 27.98 -5.94 -25.15
CA ASP A 244 28.67 -7.18 -25.53
C ASP A 244 28.65 -8.23 -24.41
N ASP A 245 28.59 -7.80 -23.14
CA ASP A 245 28.45 -8.70 -22.00
C ASP A 245 27.10 -9.42 -21.99
N CYS A 246 26.08 -8.82 -22.60
CA CYS A 246 24.69 -9.29 -22.57
C CYS A 246 24.27 -10.11 -23.79
N GLY A 247 24.85 -9.86 -24.96
CA GLY A 247 24.35 -10.43 -26.22
C GLY A 247 22.86 -10.10 -26.40
N SER A 248 22.01 -11.12 -26.49
CA SER A 248 20.54 -10.98 -26.62
C SER A 248 19.76 -11.21 -25.32
N ASP A 249 20.42 -11.31 -24.16
CA ASP A 249 19.75 -11.49 -22.87
C ASP A 249 19.06 -10.18 -22.45
N LYS A 250 17.72 -10.17 -22.52
CA LYS A 250 16.90 -9.01 -22.15
C LYS A 250 17.14 -8.56 -20.70
N ASN A 251 17.27 -9.49 -19.75
CA ASN A 251 17.44 -9.13 -18.34
C ASN A 251 18.80 -8.47 -18.09
N CYS A 252 19.84 -8.95 -18.78
CA CYS A 252 21.15 -8.30 -18.76
C CYS A 252 21.07 -6.90 -19.40
N LEU A 253 20.44 -6.78 -20.56
CA LEU A 253 20.26 -5.49 -21.25
C LEU A 253 19.47 -4.49 -20.41
N ASP A 254 18.42 -4.94 -19.71
CA ASP A 254 17.65 -4.10 -18.78
C ASP A 254 18.53 -3.59 -17.63
N ARG A 255 19.35 -4.45 -17.01
CA ARG A 255 20.29 -4.05 -15.94
C ARG A 255 21.30 -3.02 -16.44
N LEU A 256 21.87 -3.23 -17.64
CA LEU A 256 22.78 -2.29 -18.27
C LEU A 256 22.10 -0.94 -18.53
N ALA A 257 20.87 -0.95 -19.05
CA ALA A 257 20.09 0.26 -19.32
C ALA A 257 19.76 1.01 -18.02
N ILE A 258 19.39 0.31 -16.94
CA ILE A 258 19.15 0.93 -15.63
C ILE A 258 20.43 1.60 -15.11
N TYR A 259 21.59 0.93 -15.20
CA TYR A 259 22.87 1.55 -14.81
C TYR A 259 23.19 2.80 -15.63
N GLY A 260 23.04 2.73 -16.95
CA GLY A 260 23.24 3.87 -17.84
C GLY A 260 22.32 5.04 -17.49
N ALA A 261 21.04 4.77 -17.24
CA ALA A 261 20.06 5.74 -16.78
C ALA A 261 20.42 6.39 -15.44
N MET A 262 20.87 5.61 -14.45
CA MET A 262 21.31 6.14 -13.16
C MET A 262 22.58 7.00 -13.28
N LYS A 263 23.54 6.58 -14.11
CA LYS A 263 24.76 7.34 -14.41
C LYS A 263 24.43 8.67 -15.09
N ALA A 264 23.52 8.66 -16.06
CA ALA A 264 23.02 9.86 -16.74
C ALA A 264 22.11 10.73 -15.86
N GLY A 265 21.47 10.15 -14.83
CA GLY A 265 20.42 10.81 -14.07
C GLY A 265 19.13 11.01 -14.88
N ASP A 266 18.86 10.11 -15.84
CA ASP A 266 17.69 10.18 -16.73
C ASP A 266 16.79 8.96 -16.57
N ALA A 267 15.63 9.15 -15.93
CA ALA A 267 14.64 8.09 -15.76
C ALA A 267 14.02 7.61 -17.07
N ALA A 268 13.98 8.45 -18.12
CA ALA A 268 13.37 8.08 -19.40
C ALA A 268 14.19 7.01 -20.15
N ALA A 269 15.51 6.98 -19.91
CA ALA A 269 16.43 5.98 -20.43
C ALA A 269 16.30 4.61 -19.75
N CYS A 270 15.59 4.50 -18.62
CA CYS A 270 15.30 3.20 -18.02
C CYS A 270 14.33 2.39 -18.90
N PRO A 271 14.44 1.04 -18.86
CA PRO A 271 13.46 0.15 -19.49
C PRO A 271 12.04 0.49 -19.05
N ALA A 272 11.05 0.29 -19.93
CA ALA A 272 9.67 0.70 -19.70
C ALA A 272 9.11 0.17 -18.36
N ASP A 273 9.42 -1.08 -18.01
CA ASP A 273 8.98 -1.72 -16.76
C ASP A 273 9.61 -1.12 -15.49
N TYR A 274 10.77 -0.47 -15.62
CA TYR A 274 11.52 0.13 -14.51
C TYR A 274 11.47 1.65 -14.49
N ARG A 275 10.88 2.30 -15.50
CA ARG A 275 10.84 3.77 -15.62
C ARG A 275 10.25 4.44 -14.38
N GLY A 276 9.17 3.89 -13.84
CA GLY A 276 8.55 4.40 -12.60
C GLY A 276 9.47 4.27 -11.39
N LEU A 277 10.15 3.13 -11.25
CA LEU A 277 11.11 2.86 -10.16
C LEU A 277 12.33 3.77 -10.25
N CYS A 278 12.90 3.93 -11.45
CA CYS A 278 14.02 4.84 -11.70
C CYS A 278 13.63 6.30 -11.43
N GLY A 279 12.44 6.72 -11.88
CA GLY A 279 11.91 8.04 -11.64
C GLY A 279 11.71 8.33 -10.15
N ALA A 280 11.18 7.36 -9.40
CA ALA A 280 11.01 7.47 -7.95
C ALA A 280 12.35 7.64 -7.22
N PHE A 281 13.35 6.85 -7.59
CA PHE A 281 14.70 6.97 -7.04
C PHE A 281 15.34 8.32 -7.35
N LEU A 282 15.35 8.74 -8.62
CA LEU A 282 16.02 9.96 -9.06
C LEU A 282 15.33 11.24 -8.59
N ALA A 283 13.99 11.23 -8.49
CA ALA A 283 13.21 12.38 -8.03
C ALA A 283 13.05 12.45 -6.51
N GLU A 284 13.37 11.37 -5.79
CA GLU A 284 13.18 11.21 -4.34
C GLU A 284 11.75 11.53 -3.88
N LYS A 285 10.77 11.13 -4.70
CA LYS A 285 9.35 11.44 -4.51
C LYS A 285 8.47 10.24 -4.85
N GLU A 286 7.54 9.95 -3.95
CA GLU A 286 6.52 8.90 -4.12
C GLU A 286 5.55 9.20 -5.27
N GLY A 287 5.48 10.45 -5.77
CA GLY A 287 4.61 10.82 -6.88
C GLY A 287 4.84 9.99 -8.16
N ALA A 288 6.07 9.51 -8.38
CA ALA A 288 6.38 8.60 -9.48
C ALA A 288 5.75 7.18 -9.33
N CYS A 289 5.33 6.83 -8.12
CA CYS A 289 4.70 5.55 -7.78
C CYS A 289 3.17 5.56 -7.95
N ALA A 290 2.57 6.73 -8.12
CA ALA A 290 1.11 6.90 -8.19
C ALA A 290 0.46 6.06 -9.30
N VAL A 291 1.14 5.89 -10.45
CA VAL A 291 0.62 5.07 -11.56
C VAL A 291 0.46 3.60 -11.14
N ILE A 292 1.39 3.08 -10.33
CA ILE A 292 1.33 1.69 -9.84
C ILE A 292 0.21 1.58 -8.79
N LEU A 293 0.09 2.57 -7.90
CA LEU A 293 -0.97 2.61 -6.89
C LEU A 293 -2.36 2.63 -7.51
N VAL A 294 -2.61 3.53 -8.47
CA VAL A 294 -3.93 3.61 -9.15
C VAL A 294 -4.26 2.29 -9.85
N ARG A 295 -3.28 1.62 -10.45
CA ARG A 295 -3.48 0.31 -11.07
C ARG A 295 -3.81 -0.76 -10.03
N LEU A 296 -3.07 -0.81 -8.91
CA LEU A 296 -3.35 -1.71 -7.79
C LEU A 296 -4.77 -1.53 -7.28
N GLU A 297 -5.18 -0.30 -6.98
CA GLU A 297 -6.50 0.01 -6.47
C GLU A 297 -7.60 -0.38 -7.46
N THR A 298 -7.41 -0.09 -8.75
CA THR A 298 -8.36 -0.44 -9.81
C THR A 298 -8.54 -1.95 -9.94
N VAL A 299 -7.43 -2.68 -10.09
CA VAL A 299 -7.44 -4.15 -10.23
C VAL A 299 -8.06 -4.80 -9.00
N TYR A 300 -7.69 -4.34 -7.81
CA TYR A 300 -8.23 -4.86 -6.57
C TYR A 300 -9.74 -4.59 -6.44
N CYS A 301 -10.21 -3.38 -6.76
CA CYS A 301 -11.63 -3.05 -6.75
C CYS A 301 -12.45 -3.96 -7.68
N ASP A 302 -11.91 -4.27 -8.86
CA ASP A 302 -12.56 -5.18 -9.81
C ASP A 302 -12.69 -6.60 -9.24
N TYR A 303 -11.64 -7.12 -8.61
CA TYR A 303 -11.67 -8.43 -7.96
C TYR A 303 -12.61 -8.45 -6.75
N LEU A 304 -12.59 -7.40 -5.93
CA LEU A 304 -13.49 -7.29 -4.79
C LEU A 304 -14.96 -7.25 -5.23
N ALA A 305 -15.28 -6.55 -6.33
CA ALA A 305 -16.63 -6.52 -6.89
C ALA A 305 -17.06 -7.90 -7.39
N LYS A 306 -16.19 -8.62 -8.11
CA LYS A 306 -16.46 -10.01 -8.55
C LYS A 306 -16.68 -10.94 -7.36
N ALA A 307 -15.82 -10.86 -6.36
CA ALA A 307 -15.91 -11.64 -5.13
C ALA A 307 -17.21 -11.39 -4.36
N ARG A 308 -17.60 -10.11 -4.17
CA ARG A 308 -18.87 -9.73 -3.54
C ARG A 308 -20.07 -10.27 -4.31
N LYS A 309 -20.05 -10.20 -5.65
CA LYS A 309 -21.12 -10.77 -6.48
C LYS A 309 -21.26 -12.29 -6.29
N LYS A 310 -20.15 -13.01 -6.21
CA LYS A 310 -20.13 -14.46 -5.99
C LYS A 310 -20.58 -14.83 -4.56
N GLY A 311 -20.15 -14.08 -3.57
CA GLY A 311 -20.43 -14.29 -2.14
C GLY A 311 -21.70 -13.62 -1.60
N ARG A 312 -22.60 -13.15 -2.47
CA ARG A 312 -23.83 -12.41 -2.09
C ARG A 312 -23.59 -11.20 -1.16
N GLY A 313 -22.45 -10.53 -1.32
CA GLY A 313 -22.06 -9.36 -0.51
C GLY A 313 -20.98 -9.64 0.54
N TYR A 314 -20.82 -10.90 0.97
CA TYR A 314 -19.91 -11.30 2.06
C TYR A 314 -18.63 -11.96 1.52
N ALA A 315 -17.80 -11.19 0.81
CA ALA A 315 -16.53 -11.69 0.29
C ALA A 315 -15.57 -12.08 1.42
N GLY A 316 -15.09 -13.32 1.42
CA GLY A 316 -14.13 -13.84 2.42
C GLY A 316 -14.77 -14.54 3.62
N TYR A 317 -16.09 -14.71 3.64
CA TYR A 317 -16.83 -15.31 4.75
C TYR A 317 -17.12 -16.78 4.48
N SER A 318 -17.02 -17.63 5.51
CA SER A 318 -17.56 -18.99 5.49
C SER A 318 -19.09 -18.98 5.46
N PRO A 319 -19.76 -20.06 5.02
CA PRO A 319 -21.21 -20.16 5.07
C PRO A 319 -21.81 -19.88 6.46
N GLU A 320 -21.13 -20.32 7.51
CA GLU A 320 -21.48 -20.11 8.91
C GLU A 320 -21.32 -18.64 9.31
N GLU A 321 -20.22 -18.00 8.90
CA GLU A 321 -19.97 -16.57 9.14
C GLU A 321 -20.96 -15.69 8.37
N VAL A 322 -21.35 -16.07 7.16
CA VAL A 322 -22.42 -15.38 6.41
C VAL A 322 -23.74 -15.47 7.16
N LYS A 323 -24.10 -16.65 7.65
CA LYS A 323 -25.34 -16.85 8.41
C LYS A 323 -25.35 -16.00 9.68
N GLU A 324 -24.22 -15.93 10.38
CA GLU A 324 -24.07 -15.12 11.58
C GLU A 324 -24.11 -13.61 11.27
N ALA A 325 -23.45 -13.17 10.20
CA ALA A 325 -23.49 -11.77 9.77
C ALA A 325 -24.92 -11.32 9.41
N ILE A 326 -25.67 -12.16 8.68
CA ILE A 326 -27.08 -11.89 8.36
C ILE A 326 -27.93 -11.80 9.64
N ARG A 327 -27.66 -12.66 10.63
CA ARG A 327 -28.37 -12.63 11.93
C ARG A 327 -28.10 -11.32 12.67
N LEU A 328 -26.83 -10.92 12.78
CA LEU A 328 -26.42 -9.69 13.45
C LEU A 328 -26.97 -8.43 12.74
N GLU A 329 -27.00 -8.42 11.41
CA GLU A 329 -27.62 -7.31 10.65
C GLU A 329 -29.12 -7.21 10.90
N ALA A 330 -29.83 -8.35 10.97
CA ALA A 330 -31.25 -8.37 11.30
C ALA A 330 -31.53 -7.88 12.74
N GLU A 331 -30.70 -8.28 13.71
CA GLU A 331 -30.78 -7.81 15.10
C GLU A 331 -30.51 -6.29 15.17
N ALA A 332 -29.46 -5.80 14.51
CA ALA A 332 -29.12 -4.36 14.50
C ALA A 332 -30.20 -3.50 13.83
N GLN A 333 -30.83 -4.01 12.76
CA GLN A 333 -31.92 -3.32 12.10
C GLN A 333 -33.17 -3.27 12.99
N ALA A 334 -33.50 -4.35 13.69
CA ALA A 334 -34.59 -4.38 14.65
C ALA A 334 -34.37 -3.39 15.81
N ASP A 335 -33.13 -3.31 16.34
CA ASP A 335 -32.77 -2.35 17.38
C ASP A 335 -32.84 -0.90 16.87
N LYS A 336 -32.40 -0.65 15.63
CA LYS A 336 -32.51 0.67 15.00
C LYS A 336 -33.98 1.09 14.87
N GLU A 337 -34.84 0.20 14.40
CA GLU A 337 -36.29 0.47 14.27
C GLU A 337 -36.95 0.72 15.63
N LYS A 338 -36.56 -0.03 16.67
CA LYS A 338 -37.03 0.18 18.04
C LYS A 338 -36.60 1.55 18.58
N ASN A 339 -35.33 1.92 18.38
CA ASN A 339 -34.80 3.23 18.80
C ASN A 339 -35.47 4.38 18.03
N GLU A 340 -35.70 4.23 16.73
CA GLU A 340 -36.44 5.22 15.94
C GLU A 340 -37.89 5.36 16.40
N ALA A 341 -38.56 4.25 16.74
CA ALA A 341 -39.93 4.27 17.28
C ALA A 341 -39.99 4.96 18.66
N GLU A 342 -39.02 4.68 19.53
CA GLU A 342 -38.92 5.33 20.84
C GLU A 342 -38.62 6.83 20.72
N ALA A 343 -37.68 7.21 19.84
CA ALA A 343 -37.38 8.61 19.54
C ALA A 343 -38.61 9.36 19.00
N ARG A 344 -39.41 8.72 18.13
CA ARG A 344 -40.68 9.28 17.64
C ARG A 344 -41.68 9.44 18.77
N ARG A 345 -41.88 8.44 19.64
CA ARG A 345 -42.77 8.55 20.81
C ARG A 345 -42.35 9.68 21.76
N LEU A 346 -41.06 9.79 22.06
CA LEU A 346 -40.52 10.89 22.87
C LEU A 346 -40.79 12.25 22.23
N THR A 347 -40.57 12.38 20.93
CA THR A 347 -40.82 13.62 20.18
C THR A 347 -42.30 13.99 20.21
N GLU A 348 -43.20 13.03 20.02
CA GLU A 348 -44.66 13.24 20.13
C GLU A 348 -45.07 13.65 21.54
N GLU A 349 -44.48 13.03 22.58
CA GLU A 349 -44.78 13.38 23.96
C GLU A 349 -44.31 14.79 24.32
N VAL A 350 -43.10 15.16 23.89
CA VAL A 350 -42.56 16.53 24.03
C VAL A 350 -43.47 17.53 23.32
N ASN A 351 -43.86 17.26 22.07
CA ASN A 351 -44.78 18.12 21.32
C ASN A 351 -46.14 18.25 22.00
N ARG A 352 -46.68 17.16 22.57
CA ARG A 352 -47.94 17.17 23.32
C ARG A 352 -47.82 18.00 24.60
N ARG A 353 -46.72 17.87 25.35
CA ARG A 353 -46.44 18.68 26.56
C ARG A 353 -46.26 20.16 26.20
N ALA A 354 -45.52 20.47 25.15
CA ALA A 354 -45.35 21.83 24.65
C ALA A 354 -46.70 22.47 24.25
N ARG A 355 -47.56 21.75 23.53
CA ARG A 355 -48.92 22.21 23.19
C ARG A 355 -49.80 22.45 24.42
N LYS A 356 -49.73 21.60 25.46
CA LYS A 356 -50.45 21.81 26.71
C LYS A 356 -49.96 23.06 27.48
N MET A 357 -48.66 23.33 27.44
CA MET A 357 -48.09 24.52 28.09
C MET A 357 -48.37 25.81 27.30
N LEU A 358 -48.33 25.75 25.97
CA LEU A 358 -48.63 26.89 25.09
C LEU A 358 -50.13 27.12 24.85
N GLY A 359 -50.98 26.12 25.12
CA GLY A 359 -52.44 26.18 25.00
C GLY A 359 -53.16 26.83 26.18
N LYS A 360 -52.43 27.39 27.16
CA LYS A 360 -52.97 28.35 28.14
C LYS A 360 -52.41 29.75 27.89
N PRO A 361 -52.98 30.51 26.95
CA PRO A 361 -53.05 31.95 27.07
C PRO A 361 -54.53 32.38 27.03
N GLY A 362 -55.00 32.99 28.12
CA GLY A 362 -56.30 33.67 28.15
C GLY A 362 -57.37 33.00 29.02
N ALA A 363 -57.08 32.70 30.28
CA ALA A 363 -58.09 32.97 31.30
C ALA A 363 -58.00 34.48 31.56
N GLU A 364 -58.91 35.25 30.97
CA GLU A 364 -59.06 36.68 31.20
C GLU A 364 -59.13 36.98 32.70
N PRO A 365 -58.25 37.82 33.25
CA PRO A 365 -58.53 38.53 34.48
C PRO A 365 -59.19 39.87 34.13
N LYS A 366 -60.52 39.89 34.34
CA LYS A 366 -61.43 41.01 34.65
C LYS A 366 -61.11 42.42 34.15
#